data_AF-A0A6V7MB91-F1
#
_entry.id   AF-A0A6V7MB91-F1
#
_cell.length_a   1.000
_cell.length_b   1.000
_cell.length_c   1.000
_cell.angle_alpha   90.00
_cell.angle_beta   90.00
_cell.angle_gamma   90.00
#
_symmetry.space_group_name_H-M   'P 1'
#
loop_
_entity.id
_entity.type
_entity.pdbx_description
1 polymer ?
#
loop_
_entity_poly.entity_id
_entity_poly.type
_entity_poly.pdbx_seq_one_letter_code
_entity_poly.pdbx_strand_id
1 'polypeptide(L)' 'EITAEQAEKYKHLHIVGMVGSIDNDFCGTDMTIGTDSALHRIIESIDAIVSTAYSHQRTFIMEVMGRHCG' A
#
# COMPACT_ATOMS: atom_id res chain seq x y z
N GLU A 1 -35.51 -1.32 24.62
CA GLU A 1 -35.37 0.01 24.01
C GLU A 1 -34.11 0.68 24.54
N ILE A 2 -33.45 1.50 23.73
CA ILE A 2 -32.30 2.30 24.17
C ILE A 2 -32.84 3.45 25.02
N THR A 3 -32.29 3.66 26.22
CA THR A 3 -32.74 4.75 27.08
C THR A 3 -32.23 6.09 26.56
N ALA A 4 -32.93 7.19 26.87
CA ALA A 4 -32.53 8.54 26.46
C ALA A 4 -31.10 8.90 26.94
N GLU A 5 -30.70 8.44 28.13
CA GLU A 5 -29.34 8.61 28.65
C GLU A 5 -28.30 7.83 27.82
N GLN A 6 -28.61 6.62 27.37
CA GLN A 6 -27.71 5.84 26.51
C GLN A 6 -27.57 6.47 25.12
N ALA A 7 -28.66 6.99 24.56
CA ALA A 7 -28.64 7.68 23.28
C ALA A 7 -27.80 8.96 23.35
N GLU A 8 -27.92 9.74 24.43
CA GLU A 8 -27.13 10.97 24.59
C GLU A 8 -25.65 10.66 24.87
N LYS A 9 -25.37 9.61 25.63
CA LYS A 9 -24.00 9.18 25.94
C LYS A 9 -23.22 8.70 24.70
N TYR A 10 -23.90 8.05 23.75
CA TYR A 10 -23.28 7.50 22.52
C TYR A 10 -23.70 8.22 21.24
N LYS A 11 -24.07 9.50 21.36
CA LYS A 11 -24.55 10.35 20.25
C LYS A 11 -23.52 10.59 19.16
N HIS A 12 -22.25 10.60 19.52
CA HIS A 12 -21.14 10.91 18.62
C HIS A 12 -20.29 9.67 18.37
N LEU A 13 -20.14 9.32 17.08
CA LEU A 13 -19.21 8.29 16.64
C LEU A 13 -17.90 8.95 16.23
N HIS A 14 -16.83 8.65 16.97
CA HIS A 14 -15.48 9.09 16.62
C HIS A 14 -14.81 8.02 15.76
N ILE A 15 -14.46 8.37 14.52
CA ILE A 15 -13.82 7.47 13.56
C ILE A 15 -12.44 8.02 13.22
N VAL A 16 -11.43 7.16 13.25
CA VAL A 16 -10.08 7.45 12.75
C VAL A 16 -9.73 6.36 11.74
N GLY A 17 -9.30 6.79 10.56
CA GLY A 17 -8.83 5.90 9.50
C GLY A 17 -7.32 5.97 9.36
N MET A 18 -6.71 4.85 8.98
CA MET A 18 -5.33 4.78 8.50
C MET A 18 -5.35 4.17 7.11
N VAL A 19 -4.48 4.66 6.23
CA VAL A 19 -4.41 4.14 4.86
C VAL A 19 -3.38 3.02 4.80
N GLY A 20 -3.86 1.79 4.72
CA GLY A 20 -3.06 0.60 4.43
C GLY A 20 -3.17 0.25 2.96
N SER A 21 -2.15 0.57 2.17
CA SER A 21 -2.09 0.31 0.72
C SER A 21 -0.63 0.20 0.29
N ILE A 22 -0.36 -0.68 -0.67
CA ILE A 22 0.94 -0.77 -1.34
C ILE A 22 1.05 0.15 -2.57
N ASP A 23 -0.09 0.64 -3.05
CA ASP A 23 -0.20 1.39 -4.30
C ASP A 23 0.07 2.89 -4.10
N ASN A 24 0.17 3.37 -2.85
CA ASN A 24 0.26 4.80 -2.52
C ASN A 24 -0.89 5.65 -3.11
N ASP A 25 -2.10 5.11 -3.09
CA ASP A 25 -3.24 5.58 -3.90
C ASP A 25 -4.22 6.51 -3.15
N PHE A 26 -3.87 7.01 -1.96
CA PHE A 26 -4.75 7.88 -1.17
C PHE A 26 -4.25 9.33 -1.12
N CYS A 27 -5.08 10.24 -1.65
CA CYS A 27 -4.78 11.66 -1.61
C CYS A 27 -4.86 12.23 -0.18
N GLY A 28 -3.90 13.09 0.17
CA GLY A 28 -3.82 13.71 1.51
C GLY A 28 -2.79 13.07 2.45
N THR A 29 -2.12 12.00 2.00
CA THR A 29 -0.96 11.43 2.67
C THR A 29 0.21 11.36 1.69
N ASP A 30 1.42 11.67 2.14
CA ASP A 30 2.63 11.53 1.30
C ASP A 30 2.97 10.05 1.03
N MET A 31 2.66 9.18 1.99
CA MET A 31 2.92 7.74 1.90
C MET A 31 1.84 6.92 2.61
N THR A 32 1.37 5.85 1.96
CA THR A 32 0.48 4.84 2.57
C THR A 32 1.26 3.73 3.25
N ILE A 33 0.66 3.11 4.27
CA ILE A 33 1.28 2.00 4.99
C ILE A 33 1.34 0.80 4.05
N GLY A 34 2.56 0.36 3.72
CA GLY A 34 2.80 -0.82 2.87
C GLY A 34 3.59 -0.51 1.59
N THR A 35 3.58 0.74 1.12
CA THR A 35 4.28 1.16 -0.11
C THR A 35 5.77 0.85 -0.06
N ASP A 36 6.46 1.25 1.02
CA ASP A 36 7.89 0.99 1.21
C ASP A 36 8.20 -0.52 1.25
N SER A 37 7.36 -1.30 1.92
CA SER A 37 7.53 -2.75 1.98
C SER A 37 7.35 -3.41 0.61
N ALA A 38 6.40 -2.95 -0.21
CA ALA A 38 6.22 -3.44 -1.56
C ALA A 38 7.39 -3.05 -2.47
N LEU A 39 7.86 -1.80 -2.38
CA LEU A 39 9.04 -1.33 -3.12
C LEU A 39 10.27 -2.17 -2.78
N HIS A 40 10.49 -2.46 -1.50
CA HIS A 40 11.61 -3.30 -1.07
C HIS A 40 11.56 -4.71 -1.69
N ARG A 41 10.38 -5.34 -1.75
CA ARG A 41 10.19 -6.63 -2.42
C ARG A 41 10.43 -6.57 -3.93
N ILE A 42 10.03 -5.47 -4.58
CA ILE A 42 10.30 -5.25 -6.01
C ILE A 42 11.80 -5.16 -6.26
N ILE A 43 12.54 -4.40 -5.44
CA ILE A 43 13.99 -4.25 -5.55
C ILE A 43 14.70 -5.59 -5.37
N GLU A 44 14.35 -6.36 -4.33
CA GLU A 44 14.93 -7.70 -4.12
C GLU A 44 14.71 -8.63 -5.32
N SER A 45 13.53 -8.55 -5.95
CA SER A 45 13.20 -9.34 -7.14
C SER A 45 14.03 -8.91 -8.36
N ILE A 46 14.28 -7.61 -8.52
CA ILE A 46 15.15 -7.06 -9.56
C ILE A 46 16.58 -7.56 -9.34
N ASP A 47 17.11 -7.42 -8.13
CA ASP A 47 18.49 -7.82 -7.80
C ASP A 47 18.74 -9.30 -8.09
N ALA A 48 17.75 -10.16 -7.83
CA ALA A 48 17.82 -11.58 -8.11
C ALA A 48 17.98 -11.90 -9.61
N ILE A 49 17.34 -11.12 -10.50
CA ILE A 49 17.36 -11.40 -11.95
C ILE A 49 18.47 -10.65 -12.70
N VAL A 50 18.92 -9.50 -12.18
CA VAL A 50 19.89 -8.61 -12.84
C VAL A 50 21.18 -9.34 -13.22
N SER A 51 21.71 -10.17 -12.33
CA SER A 51 22.93 -10.95 -12.60
C SER A 51 22.79 -11.85 -13.84
N THR A 52 21.62 -12.46 -14.02
CA THR A 52 21.33 -13.34 -15.17
C THR A 52 21.06 -12.56 -16.45
N ALA A 53 20.44 -11.38 -16.33
CA ALA A 53 20.19 -10.47 -17.45
C ALA A 53 21.51 -10.02 -18.08
N TYR A 54 22.47 -9.59 -17.25
CA TYR A 54 23.80 -9.20 -17.71
C TYR A 54 24.60 -10.36 -18.33
N SER A 55 24.53 -11.55 -17.73
CA SER A 55 25.32 -12.70 -18.19
C SER A 55 24.91 -13.21 -19.57
N HIS A 56 23.62 -13.12 -19.91
CA HIS A 56 23.07 -13.63 -21.16
C HIS A 56 22.55 -12.55 -22.10
N GLN A 57 22.80 -11.27 -21.80
CA GLN A 57 22.28 -10.12 -22.54
C GLN A 57 20.76 -10.24 -22.78
N ARG A 58 20.01 -10.63 -21.75
CA ARG A 58 18.57 -10.82 -21.82
C ARG A 58 17.83 -9.56 -21.40
N THR A 59 16.75 -9.27 -22.09
CA THR A 59 15.75 -8.28 -21.65
C THR A 59 14.65 -8.99 -20.88
N PHE A 60 14.41 -8.53 -19.65
CA PHE A 60 13.31 -9.00 -18.82
C PHE A 60 12.24 -7.90 -18.72
N ILE A 61 10.97 -8.29 -18.80
CA ILE A 61 9.83 -7.42 -18.53
C ILE A 61 9.28 -7.82 -17.17
N MET A 62 9.25 -6.88 -16.23
CA MET A 62 8.68 -7.07 -14.90
C MET A 62 7.42 -6.24 -14.75
N GLU A 63 6.29 -6.89 -14.55
CA GLU A 63 5.02 -6.24 -14.20
C GLU A 63 4.92 -6.15 -12.67
N VAL A 64 4.63 -4.95 -12.16
CA VAL A 64 4.47 -4.67 -10.73
C VAL A 64 3.04 -4.27 -10.41
N MET A 65 2.66 -4.39 -9.14
CA MET A 65 1.37 -3.87 -8.64
C MET A 65 1.38 -2.33 -8.59
N GLY A 66 0.21 -1.72 -8.42
CA GLY A 66 0.01 -0.26 -8.52
C GLY A 66 -1.40 0.10 -8.99
N ARG A 67 -2.12 -0.84 -9.62
CA ARG A 67 -3.48 -0.67 -10.13
C ARG A 67 -3.62 0.53 -11.08
N HIS A 68 -4.02 1.69 -10.57
CA HIS A 68 -4.21 2.94 -11.32
C HIS A 68 -3.23 4.04 -10.85
N CYS A 69 -2.23 3.65 -10.06
CA CYS A 69 -1.13 4.43 -9.55
C CYS A 69 0.18 3.75 -10.00
N GLY A 70 1.20 4.52 -10.34
CA GLY A 70 2.48 4.02 -10.86
C GLY A 70 3.65 4.84 -10.35
#